data_AF-A0A0E3YZR7-F1
#
_entry.id   AF-A0A0E3YZR7-F1
#
_cell.length_a   1.000
_cell.length_b   1.000
_cell.length_c   1.000
_cell.angle_alpha   90.00
_cell.angle_beta   90.00
_cell.angle_gamma   90.00
#
_symmetry.space_group_name_H-M   'P 1'
#
loop_
_entity.id
_entity.type
_entity.pdbx_description
1 polymer ?
#
loop_
_entity_poly.entity_id
_entity_poly.type
_entity_poly.pdbx_seq_one_letter_code
_entity_poly.pdbx_strand_id
1 'polypeptide(L)'
;MSRTFSALDPSRTPRLHLAARVAAAVLGGYAFAWGVVALGAAALFAAGMGFHDAEFLASMIGILAYLVAFLWAVATPRPGRCWLVLLGGGALMAAAASAVQAALA
;
A
#
# COMPACT_ATOMS: atom_id res chain seq x y z
N MET A 1 -12.95 48.48 20.93
CA MET A 1 -11.78 47.58 21.06
C MET A 1 -12.10 46.28 20.35
N SER A 2 -11.55 46.14 19.15
CA SER A 2 -11.81 45.05 18.21
C SER A 2 -11.09 43.77 18.64
N ARG A 3 -11.83 42.68 18.87
CA ARG A 3 -11.28 41.32 18.81
C ARG A 3 -11.74 40.71 17.49
N THR A 4 -10.99 41.01 16.43
CA THR A 4 -11.04 40.26 15.18
C THR A 4 -10.55 38.84 15.47
N PHE A 5 -11.48 37.95 15.83
CA PHE A 5 -11.25 36.53 15.66
C PHE A 5 -11.08 36.30 14.17
N SER A 6 -9.82 36.18 13.73
CA SER A 6 -9.48 35.56 12.46
C SER A 6 -10.06 34.15 12.52
N ALA A 7 -11.25 33.98 11.96
CA ALA A 7 -11.81 32.68 11.69
C ALA A 7 -10.76 31.96 10.84
N LEU A 8 -10.05 31.01 11.45
CA LEU A 8 -9.27 30.04 10.72
C LEU A 8 -10.24 29.43 9.72
N ASP A 9 -10.08 29.83 8.47
CA ASP A 9 -10.92 29.46 7.36
C ASP A 9 -11.18 27.93 7.38
N PRO A 10 -12.44 27.49 7.63
CA PRO A 10 -12.78 26.07 7.67
C PRO A 10 -12.60 25.37 6.32
N SER A 11 -12.20 26.09 5.26
CA SER A 11 -12.02 25.57 3.90
C SER A 11 -10.78 24.69 3.68
N ARG A 12 -9.83 24.62 4.63
CA ARG A 12 -8.59 23.82 4.49
C ARG A 12 -8.75 22.32 4.72
N THR A 13 -9.76 21.88 5.47
CA THR A 13 -9.94 20.48 5.90
C THR A 13 -10.43 19.53 4.80
N PRO A 14 -11.32 19.90 3.85
CA PRO A 14 -11.81 18.97 2.82
C PRO A 14 -10.73 18.58 1.80
N ARG A 15 -9.93 19.55 1.36
CA ARG A 15 -8.89 19.35 0.33
C ARG A 15 -7.74 18.50 0.86
N LEU A 16 -7.34 18.73 2.12
CA LEU A 16 -6.32 17.92 2.78
C LEU A 16 -6.79 16.48 3.00
N HIS A 17 -8.06 16.28 3.34
CA HIS A 17 -8.64 14.95 3.51
C HIS A 17 -8.73 14.18 2.18
N LEU A 18 -9.05 14.88 1.09
CA LEU A 18 -9.00 14.32 -0.27
C LEU A 18 -7.56 13.98 -0.68
N ALA A 19 -6.61 14.89 -0.47
CA ALA A 19 -5.20 14.67 -0.77
C ALA A 19 -4.64 13.48 0.02
N ALA A 20 -4.97 13.36 1.31
CA ALA A 20 -4.55 12.24 2.15
C ALA A 20 -5.14 10.91 1.68
N ARG A 21 -6.37 10.90 1.13
CA ARG A 21 -6.98 9.71 0.52
C ARG A 21 -6.29 9.31 -0.79
N VAL A 22 -6.03 10.27 -1.66
CA VAL A 22 -5.31 10.02 -2.92
C VAL A 22 -3.91 9.52 -2.62
N ALA A 23 -3.21 10.15 -1.67
CA ALA A 23 -1.91 9.69 -1.21
C ALA A 23 -1.96 8.28 -0.63
N ALA A 24 -2.99 7.94 0.16
CA ALA A 24 -3.18 6.58 0.67
C ALA A 24 -3.38 5.56 -0.46
N ALA A 25 -4.23 5.90 -1.43
CA ALA A 25 -4.55 5.02 -2.55
C ALA A 25 -3.33 4.77 -3.43
N VAL A 26 -2.55 5.81 -3.71
CA VAL A 26 -1.37 5.72 -4.58
C VAL A 26 -0.18 5.17 -3.82
N LEU A 27 0.27 5.83 -2.75
CA LEU A 27 1.49 5.45 -2.02
C LEU A 27 1.28 4.19 -1.19
N GLY A 28 0.15 4.09 -0.47
CA GLY A 28 -0.19 2.90 0.30
C GLY A 28 -0.48 1.72 -0.62
N GLY A 29 -1.26 1.92 -1.69
CA GLY A 29 -1.51 0.88 -2.69
C GLY A 29 -0.22 0.37 -3.33
N TYR A 30 0.71 1.28 -3.66
CA TYR A 30 2.00 0.93 -4.24
C TYR A 30 2.87 0.14 -3.27
N ALA A 31 2.99 0.59 -2.02
CA ALA A 31 3.74 -0.13 -0.99
C ALA A 31 3.18 -1.53 -0.73
N PHE A 32 1.85 -1.66 -0.71
CA PHE A 32 1.18 -2.95 -0.57
C PHE A 32 1.46 -3.87 -1.76
N ALA A 33 1.28 -3.38 -2.99
CA ALA A 33 1.56 -4.13 -4.19
C ALA A 33 3.02 -4.59 -4.26
N TRP A 34 3.95 -3.72 -3.89
CA TRP A 34 5.37 -4.07 -3.80
C TRP A 34 5.63 -5.22 -2.81
N GLY A 35 4.99 -5.18 -1.63
CA GLY A 35 5.03 -6.29 -0.66
C GLY A 35 4.47 -7.60 -1.22
N VAL A 36 3.36 -7.53 -1.96
CA VAL A 36 2.76 -8.70 -2.64
C VAL A 36 3.72 -9.28 -3.68
N VAL A 37 4.35 -8.45 -4.50
CA VAL A 37 5.33 -8.90 -5.50
C VAL A 37 6.54 -9.55 -4.82
N ALA A 38 7.10 -8.90 -3.79
CA ALA A 38 8.25 -9.43 -3.06
C ALA A 38 7.96 -10.79 -2.43
N LEU A 39 6.83 -10.92 -1.72
CA LEU A 39 6.43 -12.17 -1.08
C LEU A 39 6.08 -13.24 -2.12
N GLY A 40 5.34 -12.87 -3.17
CA GLY A 40 4.97 -13.78 -4.24
C GLY A 40 6.20 -14.35 -4.95
N ALA A 41 7.13 -13.49 -5.36
CA ALA A 41 8.35 -13.91 -6.02
C ALA A 41 9.21 -14.80 -5.12
N ALA A 42 9.39 -14.42 -3.85
CA ALA A 42 10.14 -15.22 -2.88
C ALA A 42 9.49 -16.59 -2.64
N ALA A 43 8.17 -16.66 -2.48
CA ALA A 43 7.45 -17.90 -2.23
C ALA A 43 7.43 -18.82 -3.46
N LEU A 44 7.23 -18.26 -4.66
CA LEU A 44 7.26 -19.02 -5.92
C LEU A 44 8.66 -19.57 -6.20
N PHE A 45 9.70 -18.77 -5.95
CA PHE A 45 11.08 -19.23 -6.04
C PHE A 45 11.38 -20.34 -5.01
N ALA A 46 10.91 -20.19 -3.76
CA ALA A 46 11.01 -21.23 -2.73
C ALA A 46 10.31 -22.54 -3.14
N ALA A 47 9.24 -22.44 -3.92
CA ALA A 47 8.51 -23.58 -4.47
C ALA A 47 9.20 -24.24 -5.68
N GLY A 48 10.39 -23.77 -6.07
CA GLY A 48 11.20 -24.34 -7.15
C GLY A 48 10.94 -23.73 -8.53
N MET A 49 10.17 -22.66 -8.63
CA MET A 49 10.00 -21.90 -9.89
C MET A 49 11.28 -21.12 -10.20
N GLY A 50 11.61 -20.99 -11.49
CA GLY A 50 12.69 -20.10 -11.93
C GLY A 50 12.45 -18.66 -11.46
N PHE A 51 13.49 -17.98 -11.00
CA PHE A 51 13.39 -16.62 -10.44
C PHE A 51 12.68 -15.64 -11.40
N HIS A 52 13.01 -15.72 -12.69
CA HIS A 52 12.42 -14.85 -13.71
C HIS A 52 10.92 -15.09 -13.87
N ASP A 53 10.48 -16.35 -13.93
CA ASP A 53 9.06 -16.71 -14.05
C ASP A 53 8.28 -16.33 -12.79
N ALA A 54 8.90 -16.53 -11.62
CA ALA A 54 8.35 -16.16 -10.32
C ALA A 54 8.15 -14.65 -10.20
N GLU A 55 9.15 -13.85 -10.57
CA GLU A 55 9.08 -12.38 -10.56
C GLU A 55 8.03 -11.86 -11.56
N PHE A 56 7.95 -12.46 -12.75
CA PHE A 56 7.00 -12.07 -13.77
C PHE A 56 5.56 -12.34 -13.31
N LEU A 57 5.28 -13.56 -12.83
CA LEU A 57 3.96 -13.93 -12.31
C LEU A 57 3.59 -13.08 -11.09
N ALA A 58 4.53 -12.88 -10.17
CA ALA A 58 4.31 -12.04 -8.99
C ALA A 58 4.01 -10.59 -9.38
N SER A 59 4.66 -10.04 -10.41
CA SER A 59 4.37 -8.71 -10.94
C SER A 59 2.97 -8.61 -11.56
N MET A 60 2.52 -9.65 -12.29
CA MET A 60 1.13 -9.70 -12.78
C MET A 60 0.12 -9.74 -11.64
N ILE A 61 0.41 -10.43 -10.54
CA ILE A 61 -0.46 -10.43 -9.34
C ILE A 61 -0.38 -9.06 -8.64
N GLY A 62 0.82 -8.46 -8.57
CA GLY A 62 1.07 -7.17 -7.96
C GLY A 62 0.23 -6.05 -8.57
N ILE A 63 0.07 -6.03 -9.90
CA ILE A 63 -0.74 -4.99 -10.55
C ILE A 63 -2.24 -5.16 -10.23
N LEU A 64 -2.72 -6.40 -10.11
CA LEU A 64 -4.10 -6.68 -9.68
C LEU A 64 -4.29 -6.29 -8.21
N ALA A 65 -3.33 -6.60 -7.35
CA ALA A 65 -3.34 -6.19 -5.94
C ALA A 65 -3.34 -4.66 -5.80
N TYR A 66 -2.55 -3.95 -6.60
CA TYR A 66 -2.56 -2.49 -6.65
C TYR A 66 -3.94 -1.95 -7.03
N LEU A 67 -4.57 -2.50 -8.06
CA LEU A 67 -5.90 -2.09 -8.50
C LEU A 67 -6.94 -2.29 -7.39
N VAL A 68 -6.95 -3.46 -6.75
CA VAL A 68 -7.87 -3.76 -5.64
C VAL A 68 -7.64 -2.82 -4.47
N ALA A 69 -6.37 -2.60 -4.08
CA ALA A 69 -6.00 -1.67 -3.01
C ALA A 69 -6.43 -0.22 -3.32
N PHE A 70 -6.23 0.22 -4.56
CA PHE A 70 -6.63 1.55 -5.02
C PHE A 70 -8.15 1.74 -4.96
N LEU A 71 -8.91 0.80 -5.50
CA LEU A 71 -10.38 0.83 -5.46
C LEU A 71 -10.90 0.77 -4.02
N TRP A 72 -10.28 -0.06 -3.17
CA TRP A 72 -10.63 -0.17 -1.76
C TRP A 72 -10.36 1.12 -0.98
N ALA A 73 -9.27 1.83 -1.28
CA ALA A 73 -8.95 3.12 -0.68
C ALA A 73 -9.98 4.20 -1.03
N VAL A 74 -10.53 4.16 -2.25
CA VAL A 74 -11.60 5.06 -2.70
C VAL A 74 -12.94 4.70 -2.04
N ALA A 75 -13.26 3.40 -1.94
CA ALA A 75 -14.50 2.91 -1.35
C ALA A 75 -14.57 3.06 0.18
N THR A 76 -13.42 3.10 0.87
CA THR A 76 -13.38 3.07 2.33
C THR A 76 -13.68 4.45 2.96
N PRO A 77 -14.69 4.56 3.85
CA PRO A 77 -15.04 5.83 4.50
C PRO A 77 -14.02 6.31 5.54
N ARG A 78 -13.12 5.42 6.02
CA ARG A 78 -12.13 5.72 7.06
C ARG A 78 -10.69 5.62 6.54
N PRO A 79 -10.04 6.73 6.14
CA PRO A 79 -8.70 6.69 5.53
C PRO A 79 -7.61 6.13 6.46
N GLY A 80 -7.72 6.33 7.78
CA GLY A 80 -6.74 5.79 8.74
C GLY A 80 -6.66 4.26 8.77
N ARG A 81 -7.79 3.55 8.60
CA ARG A 81 -7.79 2.08 8.48
C ARG A 81 -7.16 1.61 7.18
N CYS A 82 -7.35 2.39 6.12
CA CYS A 82 -6.76 2.10 4.82
C CYS A 82 -5.23 2.20 4.89
N TRP A 83 -4.70 3.28 5.47
CA TRP A 83 -3.26 3.42 5.71
C TRP A 83 -2.67 2.27 6.54
N LEU A 84 -3.32 1.88 7.64
CA LEU A 84 -2.85 0.79 8.49
C LEU A 84 -2.79 -0.55 7.74
N VAL A 85 -3.80 -0.88 6.96
CA VAL A 85 -3.83 -2.16 6.21
C VAL A 85 -2.85 -2.13 5.04
N LEU A 86 -2.74 -1.00 4.33
CA LEU A 86 -1.85 -0.90 3.16
C LEU A 86 -0.38 -0.88 3.56
N LEU A 87 0.01 0.01 4.49
CA LEU A 87 1.39 0.06 4.98
C LEU A 87 1.72 -1.14 5.86
N GLY A 88 0.83 -1.50 6.79
CA GLY A 88 1.05 -2.64 7.69
C GLY A 88 1.09 -3.96 6.92
N GLY A 89 0.14 -4.18 6.01
CA GLY A 89 0.12 -5.36 5.15
C GLY A 89 1.33 -5.44 4.23
N GLY A 90 1.68 -4.33 3.56
CA GLY A 90 2.86 -4.27 2.69
C GLY A 90 4.16 -4.52 3.45
N ALA A 91 4.34 -3.89 4.61
CA ALA A 91 5.52 -4.08 5.45
C ALA A 91 5.62 -5.52 6.01
N LEU A 92 4.50 -6.10 6.45
CA LEU A 92 4.46 -7.50 6.90
C LEU A 92 4.81 -8.47 5.78
N MET A 93 4.27 -8.24 4.58
CA MET A 93 4.58 -9.07 3.41
C MET A 93 6.06 -8.96 3.01
N ALA A 94 6.62 -7.74 3.02
CA ALA A 94 8.05 -7.54 2.75
C ALA A 94 8.93 -8.21 3.80
N ALA A 95 8.59 -8.09 5.09
CA ALA A 95 9.32 -8.77 6.17
C ALA A 95 9.25 -10.30 6.03
N ALA A 96 8.07 -10.84 5.69
CA ALA A 96 7.91 -12.27 5.42
C ALA A 96 8.73 -12.72 4.21
N ALA A 97 8.75 -11.93 3.13
CA ALA A 97 9.55 -12.20 1.95
C ALA A 97 11.05 -12.25 2.29
N SER A 98 11.55 -11.27 3.05
CA SER A 98 12.94 -11.26 3.51
C SER A 98 13.28 -12.46 4.39
N ALA A 99 12.36 -12.89 5.27
CA ALA A 99 12.57 -14.09 6.09
C ALA A 99 12.65 -15.36 5.24
N VAL A 100 11.78 -15.50 4.23
CA VAL A 100 11.82 -16.62 3.28
C VAL A 100 13.12 -16.62 2.49
N GLN A 101 13.54 -15.47 1.96
CA GLN A 101 14.81 -15.35 1.23
C GLN A 101 16.02 -15.67 2.12
N ALA A 102 16.01 -15.22 3.38
CA ALA A 102 17.08 -15.51 4.33
C ALA A 102 17.16 -17.01 4.69
N ALA A 103 16.06 -17.75 4.60
CA ALA A 103 16.05 -19.20 4.81
C ALA A 103 16.51 -20.02 3.59
N LEU A 104 16.55 -19.40 2.40
CA LEU A 104 16.97 -20.01 1.15
C LEU A 104 18.41 -19.67 0.74
N ALA A 105 19.01 -18.64 1.38
CA ALA A 105 20.39 -18.21 1.20
C ALA A 105 21.35 -19.06 2.06
#